data_AF-A0A3N4IYG9-F1
#
_entry.id   AF-A0A3N4IYG9-F1
#
_cell.length_a   1.000
_cell.length_b   1.000
_cell.length_c   1.000
_cell.angle_alpha   90.00
_cell.angle_beta   90.00
_cell.angle_gamma   90.00
#
_symmetry.space_group_name_H-M   'P 1'
#
loop_
_entity.id
_entity.type
_entity.pdbx_description
1 polymer ?
#
loop_
_entity_poly.entity_id
_entity_poly.type
_entity_poly.pdbx_seq_one_letter_code
_entity_poly.pdbx_strand_id
1 'polypeptide(L)'
;HMVMEKIEGEPLSKVYAQLNPIRKGRLVLQLTNYLGELRRITSLSLHSFAGGPLYDEYGILFGQRRSSGGPFFDDQSLWLALTSQLQQNPSDTIQQALIELRSIMPQTLPAVLTHTDLHKGNILVRNGHIVAIIDWEGAGFFPNWMEYVR
;
A
#
# COMPACT_ATOMS: atom_id res chain seq x y z
N HIS A 1 5.22 -20.50 12.67
CA HIS A 1 6.01 -20.61 11.43
C HIS A 1 5.02 -20.83 10.29
N MET A 2 5.25 -20.23 9.13
CA MET A 2 4.42 -20.47 7.92
C MET A 2 5.24 -21.31 6.95
N VAL A 3 4.62 -22.32 6.35
CA VAL A 3 5.25 -23.15 5.30
C VAL A 3 4.43 -22.94 4.03
N MET A 4 5.11 -22.62 2.94
CA MET A 4 4.51 -22.29 1.65
C MET A 4 5.27 -23.04 0.54
N GLU A 5 4.61 -23.26 -0.60
CA GLU A 5 5.31 -23.73 -1.80
C GLU A 5 6.31 -22.66 -2.27
N LYS A 6 7.55 -23.07 -2.56
CA LYS A 6 8.54 -22.17 -3.17
C LYS A 6 8.22 -22.01 -4.66
N ILE A 7 7.70 -20.85 -5.05
CA ILE A 7 7.50 -20.52 -6.46
C ILE A 7 8.87 -20.28 -7.14
N GLU A 8 9.17 -21.06 -8.17
CA GLU A 8 10.40 -20.89 -8.96
C GLU A 8 10.34 -19.67 -9.89
N GLY A 9 11.18 -18.68 -9.62
CA GLY A 9 11.34 -17.45 -10.38
C GLY A 9 12.45 -16.57 -9.79
N GLU A 10 12.84 -15.52 -10.51
CA GLU A 10 13.83 -14.54 -10.04
C GLU A 10 13.14 -13.23 -9.60
N PRO A 11 13.59 -12.57 -8.51
CA PRO A 11 13.13 -11.23 -8.18
C PRO A 11 13.34 -10.26 -9.34
N LEU A 12 12.29 -9.51 -9.69
CA LEU A 12 12.31 -8.55 -10.80
C LEU A 12 13.46 -7.55 -10.65
N SER A 13 13.83 -7.18 -9.42
CA SER A 13 14.96 -6.31 -9.10
C SER A 13 16.29 -6.78 -9.71
N LYS A 14 16.53 -8.10 -9.80
CA LYS A 14 17.75 -8.68 -10.38
C LYS A 14 17.79 -8.57 -11.91
N VAL A 15 16.65 -8.77 -12.57
CA VAL A 15 16.58 -8.88 -14.03
C VAL A 15 16.12 -7.60 -14.74
N TYR A 16 15.49 -6.64 -14.03
CA TYR A 16 14.84 -5.45 -14.61
C TYR A 16 15.75 -4.63 -15.54
N ALA A 17 17.03 -4.50 -15.20
CA ALA A 17 18.01 -3.76 -16.00
C ALA A 17 18.21 -4.39 -17.40
N GLN A 18 18.17 -5.73 -17.47
CA GLN A 18 18.42 -6.52 -18.69
C GLN A 18 17.17 -6.64 -19.59
N LEU A 19 15.99 -6.25 -19.10
CA LEU A 19 14.75 -6.33 -19.86
C LEU A 19 14.65 -5.21 -20.91
N ASN A 20 14.40 -5.59 -22.16
CA ASN A 20 14.06 -4.66 -23.23
C ASN A 20 12.67 -3.99 -22.98
N PRO A 21 12.36 -2.87 -23.67
CA PRO A 21 11.10 -2.13 -23.45
C PRO A 21 9.84 -2.98 -23.65
N ILE A 22 9.83 -3.90 -24.63
CA ILE A 22 8.69 -4.78 -24.91
C ILE A 22 8.41 -5.72 -23.73
N ARG A 23 9.45 -6.31 -23.13
CA ARG A 23 9.31 -7.16 -21.94
C ARG A 23 8.85 -6.35 -20.72
N LYS A 24 9.40 -5.14 -20.52
CA LYS A 24 8.95 -4.23 -19.46
C LYS A 24 7.47 -3.88 -19.59
N GLY A 25 6.99 -3.55 -20.80
CA GLY A 25 5.58 -3.29 -21.07
C GLY A 25 4.65 -4.46 -20.73
N ARG A 26 5.05 -5.70 -21.07
CA ARG A 26 4.27 -6.90 -20.68
C ARG A 26 4.19 -7.10 -19.17
N LEU A 27 5.25 -6.82 -18.43
CA LEU A 27 5.25 -6.93 -16.96
C LEU A 27 4.40 -5.84 -16.31
N VAL A 28 4.43 -4.62 -16.86
CA VAL A 28 3.53 -3.53 -16.42
C VAL A 28 2.07 -3.93 -16.61
N LEU A 29 1.69 -4.45 -17.79
CA LEU A 29 0.31 -4.92 -18.04
C LEU A 29 -0.12 -6.03 -17.08
N GLN A 30 0.75 -7.01 -16.81
CA GLN A 30 0.48 -8.07 -15.81
C GLN A 30 0.27 -7.48 -14.41
N LEU A 31 1.18 -6.60 -13.96
CA LEU A 31 1.09 -5.98 -12.64
C LEU A 31 -0.17 -5.11 -12.49
N THR A 32 -0.53 -4.33 -13.52
CA THR A 32 -1.77 -3.55 -13.54
C THR A 32 -3.01 -4.45 -13.43
N ASN A 33 -3.02 -5.61 -14.11
CA ASN A 33 -4.13 -6.55 -14.00
C ASN A 33 -4.25 -7.15 -12.58
N TYR A 34 -3.13 -7.56 -11.97
CA TYR A 34 -3.12 -8.09 -10.60
C TYR A 34 -3.51 -7.03 -9.56
N LEU A 35 -3.02 -5.79 -9.68
CA LEU A 35 -3.48 -4.68 -8.85
C LEU A 35 -4.98 -4.43 -9.03
N GLY A 36 -5.50 -4.60 -10.25
CA GLY A 36 -6.92 -4.56 -10.55
C GLY A 36 -7.71 -5.71 -9.91
N GLU A 37 -7.12 -6.90 -9.75
CA GLU A 37 -7.70 -8.04 -9.03
C GLU A 37 -7.79 -7.78 -7.52
N LEU A 38 -6.67 -7.36 -6.90
CA LEU A 38 -6.63 -7.04 -5.47
C LEU A 38 -7.64 -5.94 -5.11
N ARG A 39 -7.75 -4.90 -5.96
CA ARG A 39 -8.70 -3.80 -5.76
C ARG A 39 -10.18 -4.16 -5.92
N ARG A 40 -10.51 -5.36 -6.43
CA ARG A 40 -11.89 -5.88 -6.38
C ARG A 40 -12.23 -6.52 -5.04
N ILE A 41 -11.24 -6.81 -4.20
CA ILE A 41 -11.42 -7.31 -2.83
C ILE A 41 -11.52 -6.08 -1.92
N THR A 42 -12.74 -5.77 -1.47
CA THR A 42 -13.06 -4.54 -0.74
C THR A 42 -13.51 -4.78 0.70
N SER A 43 -13.42 -3.74 1.52
CA SER A 43 -13.99 -3.66 2.87
C SER A 43 -14.67 -2.30 3.10
N LEU A 44 -15.61 -2.28 4.05
CA LEU A 44 -16.30 -1.07 4.51
C LEU A 44 -15.49 -0.28 5.55
N SER A 45 -14.33 -0.79 5.97
CA SER A 45 -13.43 -0.13 6.91
C SER A 45 -11.97 -0.43 6.57
N LEU A 46 -11.06 0.41 7.09
CA LEU A 46 -9.63 0.26 6.95
C LEU A 46 -9.09 -0.55 8.13
N HIS A 47 -8.47 -1.70 7.86
CA HIS A 47 -7.98 -2.62 8.90
C HIS A 47 -6.91 -3.58 8.35
N SER A 48 -6.09 -4.16 9.23
CA SER A 48 -5.20 -5.27 8.84
C SER A 48 -5.99 -6.49 8.38
N PHE A 49 -5.35 -7.45 7.71
CA PHE A 49 -6.02 -8.66 7.21
C PHE A 49 -6.82 -9.43 8.29
N ALA A 50 -6.39 -9.36 9.56
CA ALA A 50 -7.08 -9.98 10.71
C ALA A 50 -8.23 -9.15 11.30
N GLY A 51 -8.61 -8.01 10.70
CA GLY A 51 -9.65 -7.11 11.22
C GLY A 51 -9.18 -6.13 12.30
N GLY A 52 -7.89 -6.12 12.65
CA GLY A 52 -7.30 -5.24 13.66
C GLY A 52 -6.80 -3.91 13.10
N PRO A 53 -6.07 -3.12 13.91
CA PRO A 53 -5.40 -1.90 13.46
C PRO A 53 -4.51 -2.15 12.23
N LEU A 54 -4.35 -1.13 11.39
CA LEU A 54 -3.32 -1.10 10.34
C LEU A 54 -1.95 -0.98 11.00
N TYR A 55 -0.98 -1.78 10.56
CA TYR A 55 0.42 -1.67 10.98
C TYR A 55 1.19 -0.77 10.01
N ASP A 56 1.87 0.24 10.54
CA ASP A 56 2.68 1.18 9.76
C ASP A 56 4.15 1.03 10.15
N GLU A 57 4.86 0.14 9.47
CA GLU A 57 6.27 -0.13 9.72
C GLU A 57 7.18 1.08 9.41
N TYR A 58 6.80 1.88 8.40
CA TYR A 58 7.65 2.92 7.81
C TYR A 58 7.32 4.33 8.30
N GLY A 59 6.17 4.53 8.98
CA GLY A 59 5.72 5.82 9.48
C GLY A 59 5.03 6.68 8.41
N ILE A 60 4.52 6.07 7.33
CA ILE A 60 3.89 6.77 6.21
C ILE A 60 2.48 7.27 6.59
N LEU A 61 1.76 6.51 7.41
CA LEU A 61 0.42 6.88 7.88
C LEU A 61 0.48 7.66 9.17
N PHE A 62 1.18 7.17 10.19
CA PHE A 62 1.06 7.71 11.56
C PHE A 62 2.31 8.49 12.00
N GLY A 63 3.23 8.78 11.08
CA GLY A 63 4.46 9.55 11.31
C GLY A 63 5.47 8.91 12.27
N GLN A 64 5.24 7.66 12.68
CA GLN A 64 6.11 6.89 13.56
C GLN A 64 6.25 5.47 13.01
N ARG A 65 7.50 5.01 12.88
CA ARG A 65 7.80 3.64 12.45
C ARG A 65 7.29 2.62 13.47
N ARG A 66 6.76 1.50 12.97
CA ARG A 66 6.23 0.37 13.77
C ARG A 66 5.08 0.79 14.69
N SER A 67 4.27 1.74 14.23
CA SER A 67 3.06 2.18 14.91
C SER A 67 1.85 1.41 14.38
N SER A 68 0.69 1.60 15.01
CA SER A 68 -0.57 1.02 14.51
C SER A 68 -1.75 1.92 14.82
N GLY A 69 -2.75 1.91 13.93
CA GLY A 69 -3.92 2.78 14.05
C GLY A 69 -5.18 2.18 13.42
N GLY A 70 -6.33 2.61 13.91
CA GLY A 70 -7.65 2.12 13.49
C GLY A 70 -8.08 0.84 14.22
N PRO A 71 -9.05 0.07 13.67
CA PRO A 71 -9.71 0.26 12.38
C PRO A 71 -10.37 1.64 12.18
N PHE A 72 -10.43 2.10 10.93
CA PHE A 72 -11.07 3.37 10.57
C PHE A 72 -12.31 3.12 9.71
N PHE A 73 -13.39 3.87 9.95
CA PHE A 73 -14.70 3.65 9.32
C PHE A 73 -15.15 4.82 8.43
N ASP A 74 -14.31 5.84 8.29
CA ASP A 74 -14.63 7.09 7.59
C ASP A 74 -13.36 7.92 7.29
N ASP A 75 -13.49 8.87 6.37
CA ASP A 75 -12.38 9.76 5.95
C ASP A 75 -11.89 10.70 7.07
N GLN A 76 -12.68 10.96 8.12
CA GLN A 76 -12.32 11.87 9.22
C GLN A 76 -11.45 11.16 10.27
N SER A 77 -11.82 9.95 10.67
CA SER A 77 -11.06 9.15 11.64
C SER A 77 -9.67 8.79 11.12
N LEU A 78 -9.53 8.43 9.83
CA LEU A 78 -8.20 8.28 9.22
C LEU A 78 -7.43 9.60 9.21
N TRP A 79 -8.05 10.71 8.79
CA TRP A 79 -7.39 12.02 8.71
C TRP A 79 -6.87 12.52 10.06
N LEU A 80 -7.62 12.33 11.13
CA LEU A 80 -7.18 12.66 12.49
C LEU A 80 -5.97 11.82 12.89
N ALA A 81 -5.91 10.53 12.52
CA ALA A 81 -4.72 9.71 12.74
C ALA A 81 -3.51 10.17 11.91
N LEU A 82 -3.71 10.41 10.60
CA LEU A 82 -2.67 10.89 9.68
C LEU A 82 -2.02 12.20 10.13
N THR A 83 -2.81 13.11 10.70
CA THR A 83 -2.38 14.48 11.04
C THR A 83 -2.13 14.69 12.54
N SER A 84 -2.30 13.64 13.35
CA SER A 84 -2.22 13.68 14.82
C SER A 84 -0.97 14.35 15.39
N GLN A 85 0.20 14.17 14.77
CA GLN A 85 1.45 14.81 15.19
C GLN A 85 1.49 16.30 14.87
N LEU A 86 0.93 16.71 13.72
CA LEU A 86 0.91 18.10 13.26
C LEU A 86 -0.10 18.94 14.05
N GLN A 87 -1.14 18.30 14.60
CA GLN A 87 -2.19 18.96 15.38
C GLN A 87 -1.80 19.31 16.82
N GLN A 88 -0.64 18.88 17.34
CA GLN A 88 -0.32 19.08 18.77
C GLN A 88 0.02 20.53 19.14
N ASN A 89 0.58 21.32 18.21
CA ASN A 89 0.79 22.78 18.32
C ASN A 89 0.96 23.40 16.90
N PRO A 90 -0.10 23.50 16.09
CA PRO A 90 0.03 23.93 14.71
C PRO A 90 0.13 25.46 14.60
N SER A 91 1.20 25.95 13.96
CA SER A 91 1.26 27.35 13.50
C SER A 91 0.18 27.61 12.44
N ASP A 92 -0.19 28.89 12.23
CA ASP A 92 -1.20 29.28 11.23
C ASP A 92 -0.88 28.71 9.83
N THR A 93 0.41 28.66 9.47
CA THR A 93 0.88 28.04 8.23
C THR A 93 0.59 26.53 8.17
N ILE A 94 0.77 25.80 9.27
CA ILE A 94 0.43 24.37 9.35
C ILE A 94 -1.09 24.19 9.29
N GLN A 95 -1.88 25.03 9.98
CA GLN A 95 -3.33 24.96 9.93
C GLN A 95 -3.86 25.17 8.49
N GLN A 96 -3.36 26.19 7.79
CA GLN A 96 -3.72 26.49 6.41
C GLN A 96 -3.32 25.34 5.46
N ALA A 97 -2.10 24.80 5.59
CA ALA A 97 -1.65 23.66 4.80
C ALA A 97 -2.48 22.39 5.06
N LEU A 98 -2.93 22.15 6.30
CA LEU A 98 -3.83 21.04 6.64
C LEU A 98 -5.23 21.21 6.03
N ILE A 99 -5.77 22.43 5.98
CA ILE A 99 -7.05 22.73 5.33
C ILE A 99 -6.95 22.48 3.81
N GLU A 100 -5.90 22.99 3.18
CA GLU A 100 -5.65 22.80 1.74
C GLU A 100 -5.45 21.32 1.41
N LEU A 101 -4.60 20.61 2.16
CA LEU A 101 -4.38 19.18 1.99
C LEU A 101 -5.67 18.39 2.17
N ARG A 102 -6.48 18.69 3.20
CA ARG A 102 -7.79 18.04 3.42
C ARG A 102 -8.73 18.20 2.24
N SER A 103 -8.70 19.34 1.56
CA SER A 103 -9.56 19.63 0.40
C SER A 103 -9.22 18.80 -0.85
N ILE A 104 -7.97 18.32 -0.96
CA ILE A 104 -7.47 17.51 -2.08
C ILE A 104 -7.30 16.03 -1.74
N MET A 105 -7.53 15.61 -0.49
CA MET A 105 -7.41 14.21 -0.09
C MET A 105 -8.45 13.34 -0.81
N PRO A 106 -8.04 12.30 -1.55
CA PRO A 106 -8.97 11.34 -2.15
C PRO A 106 -9.72 10.51 -1.10
N GLN A 107 -10.94 10.10 -1.45
CA GLN A 107 -11.79 9.23 -0.61
C GLN A 107 -11.06 7.96 -0.19
N THR A 108 -11.30 7.53 1.06
CA THR A 108 -10.61 6.37 1.65
C THR A 108 -11.39 5.08 1.52
N LEU A 109 -12.72 5.16 1.32
CA LEU A 109 -13.64 4.04 1.21
C LEU A 109 -14.26 3.90 -0.19
N PRO A 110 -14.62 2.67 -0.62
CA PRO A 110 -14.37 1.40 0.05
C PRO A 110 -12.86 1.10 0.10
N ALA A 111 -12.41 0.57 1.24
CA ALA A 111 -11.03 0.16 1.40
C ALA A 111 -10.76 -1.06 0.52
N VAL A 112 -9.54 -1.21 0.01
CA VAL A 112 -9.14 -2.27 -0.92
C VAL A 112 -7.99 -3.08 -0.36
N LEU A 113 -7.95 -4.38 -0.69
CA LEU A 113 -6.79 -5.21 -0.38
C LEU A 113 -5.55 -4.61 -1.07
N THR A 114 -4.57 -4.24 -0.24
CA THR A 114 -3.35 -3.54 -0.63
C THR A 114 -2.17 -4.33 -0.07
N HIS A 115 -1.14 -4.55 -0.88
CA HIS A 115 0.06 -5.28 -0.47
C HIS A 115 0.89 -4.45 0.52
N THR A 116 0.92 -3.15 0.29
CA THR A 116 1.79 -2.15 0.91
C THR A 116 3.24 -2.29 0.51
N ASP A 117 3.92 -3.43 0.70
CA ASP A 117 5.35 -3.55 0.34
C ASP A 117 5.63 -3.96 -1.12
N LEU A 118 4.91 -3.37 -2.08
CA LEU A 118 4.98 -3.79 -3.47
C LEU A 118 6.15 -3.14 -4.23
N HIS A 119 7.34 -3.72 -4.08
CA HIS A 119 8.52 -3.32 -4.85
C HIS A 119 9.10 -4.46 -5.69
N LYS A 120 10.07 -4.15 -6.57
CA LYS A 120 10.67 -5.12 -7.51
C LYS A 120 11.37 -6.32 -6.84
N GLY A 121 11.65 -6.27 -5.53
CA GLY A 121 12.16 -7.43 -4.78
C GLY A 121 11.08 -8.50 -4.55
N ASN A 122 9.86 -8.04 -4.29
CA ASN A 122 8.70 -8.84 -3.91
C ASN A 122 7.87 -9.31 -5.11
N ILE A 123 8.32 -9.04 -6.35
CA ILE A 123 7.73 -9.53 -7.59
C ILE A 123 8.67 -10.57 -8.20
N LEU A 124 8.26 -11.84 -8.25
CA LEU A 124 9.02 -12.90 -8.90
C LEU A 124 8.62 -13.03 -10.38
N VAL A 125 9.61 -13.15 -11.26
CA VAL A 125 9.42 -13.34 -12.70
C VAL A 125 10.11 -14.58 -13.23
N ARG A 126 9.50 -15.22 -14.23
CA ARG A 126 10.06 -16.36 -14.97
C ARG A 126 9.63 -16.26 -16.44
N ASN A 127 10.54 -16.49 -17.37
CA ASN A 127 10.28 -16.45 -18.82
C ASN A 127 9.62 -15.15 -19.34
N GLY A 128 9.79 -14.02 -18.63
CA GLY A 128 9.17 -12.73 -18.99
C GLY A 128 7.73 -12.54 -18.47
N HIS A 129 7.26 -13.42 -17.59
CA HIS A 129 5.98 -13.33 -16.91
C HIS A 129 6.18 -13.15 -15.40
N ILE A 130 5.26 -12.46 -14.73
CA ILE A 130 5.17 -12.46 -13.27
C ILE A 130 4.60 -13.82 -12.85
N VAL A 131 5.25 -14.47 -11.89
CA VAL A 131 4.83 -15.80 -11.38
C VAL A 131 4.44 -15.80 -9.91
N ALA A 132 4.86 -14.78 -9.14
CA ALA A 132 4.36 -14.54 -7.79
C ALA A 132 4.53 -13.07 -7.40
N ILE A 133 3.69 -12.64 -6.47
CA ILE A 133 3.93 -11.51 -5.57
C ILE A 133 4.05 -12.12 -4.17
N ILE A 134 5.09 -11.75 -3.43
CA ILE A 134 5.46 -12.32 -2.12
C ILE A 134 5.61 -11.23 -1.07
N ASP A 135 5.75 -11.61 0.20
CA ASP A 135 5.94 -10.70 1.34
C ASP A 135 4.71 -9.86 1.74
N TRP A 136 3.59 -10.57 1.91
CA TRP A 136 2.28 -10.00 2.24
C TRP A 136 2.11 -9.65 3.74
N GLU A 137 3.17 -9.59 4.54
CA GLU A 137 3.02 -9.47 6.01
C GLU A 137 2.41 -8.13 6.46
N GLY A 138 2.63 -7.05 5.69
CA GLY A 138 2.00 -5.75 5.88
C GLY A 138 0.63 -5.58 5.22
N ALA A 139 0.09 -6.60 4.57
CA ALA A 139 -1.11 -6.48 3.74
C ALA A 139 -2.40 -6.28 4.57
N GLY A 140 -3.34 -5.56 3.99
CA GLY A 140 -4.61 -5.23 4.65
C GLY A 140 -5.54 -4.42 3.75
N PHE A 141 -6.58 -3.85 4.35
CA PHE A 141 -7.56 -3.02 3.69
C PHE A 141 -7.21 -1.55 3.92
N PHE A 142 -6.69 -0.92 2.87
CA PHE A 142 -6.20 0.46 2.88
C PHE A 142 -6.96 1.30 1.83
N PRO A 143 -6.78 2.63 1.80
CA PRO A 143 -7.30 3.46 0.72
C PRO A 143 -6.74 3.04 -0.65
N ASN A 144 -7.52 3.24 -1.72
CA ASN A 144 -7.14 2.81 -3.08
C ASN A 144 -5.85 3.44 -3.64
N TRP A 145 -5.41 4.56 -3.05
CA TRP A 145 -4.21 5.31 -3.38
C TRP A 145 -2.95 4.83 -2.63
N MET A 146 -3.09 3.98 -1.60
CA MET A 146 -1.99 3.60 -0.70
C MET A 146 -0.80 2.93 -1.43
N GLU A 147 -1.06 2.09 -2.42
CA GLU A 147 -0.03 1.41 -3.23
C GLU A 147 0.79 2.36 -4.13
N TYR A 148 0.46 3.66 -4.18
CA TYR A 148 1.17 4.67 -4.98
C TYR A 148 2.03 5.64 -4.17
N VAL A 149 1.96 5.61 -2.84
CA VAL A 149 2.57 6.62 -1.96
C VAL A 149 3.75 6.08 -1.11
N ARG A 150 4.47 5.06 -1.59
CA ARG A 150 5.62 4.38 -0.96
C ARG A 150 6.76 4.16 -1.95
#